data_AF-A0A831SKI0-F1
#
_entry.id   AF-A0A831SKI0-F1
#
_cell.length_a   1.000
_cell.length_b   1.000
_cell.length_c   1.000
_cell.angle_alpha   90.00
_cell.angle_beta   90.00
_cell.angle_gamma   90.00
#
_symmetry.space_group_name_H-M   'P 1'
#
loop_
_entity.id
_entity.type
_entity.pdbx_description
1 polymer ?
#
loop_
_entity_poly.entity_id
_entity_poly.type
_entity_poly.pdbx_seq_one_letter_code
_entity_poly.pdbx_strand_id
1 'polypeptide(L)'
;MIILDKKILTFNVKEVHFSDQPFDIDNCDYLRFHYCKKKVDAEGFTCQKELTLVIDLTQDLDTIWKNMDRKQTRYGIKRAQREGIKVHISDDYEQFFQMYKSFIQKKGIKSFFDVLGVGSIPAESMRKHGTLFIAELN
;
A
#
# COMPACT_ATOMS: atom_id res chain seq x y z
N MET A 1 2.83 13.43 1.81
CA MET A 1 2.79 13.29 0.34
C MET A 1 3.96 12.42 -0.09
N ILE A 2 3.71 11.41 -0.92
CA ILE A 2 4.72 10.52 -1.47
C ILE A 2 4.64 10.65 -3.00
N ILE A 3 5.78 10.75 -3.68
CA ILE A 3 5.84 10.78 -5.15
C ILE A 3 6.68 9.57 -5.58
N LEU A 4 6.10 8.74 -6.43
CA LEU A 4 6.74 7.55 -6.99
C LEU A 4 6.97 7.75 -8.48
N ASP A 5 8.22 7.55 -8.89
CA ASP A 5 8.59 7.51 -10.30
C ASP A 5 8.47 6.07 -10.81
N LYS A 6 7.76 5.90 -11.93
CA LYS A 6 7.57 4.63 -12.61
C LYS A 6 7.89 4.76 -14.07
N LYS A 7 8.27 3.63 -14.67
CA LYS A 7 8.45 3.52 -16.12
C LYS A 7 7.56 2.42 -16.65
N ILE A 8 6.67 2.78 -17.58
CA ILE A 8 5.79 1.84 -18.25
C ILE A 8 6.20 1.83 -19.71
N LEU A 9 6.91 0.77 -20.13
CA LEU A 9 7.56 0.72 -21.44
C LEU A 9 8.48 1.94 -21.64
N THR A 10 8.11 2.86 -22.52
CA THR A 10 8.83 4.11 -22.79
C THR A 10 8.28 5.31 -22.03
N PHE A 11 7.10 5.20 -21.41
CA PHE A 11 6.43 6.29 -20.72
C PHE A 11 6.95 6.48 -19.30
N ASN A 12 7.24 7.73 -18.96
CA ASN A 12 7.57 8.17 -17.61
C ASN A 12 6.27 8.50 -16.87
N VAL A 13 6.03 7.77 -15.80
CA VAL A 13 4.79 7.88 -15.02
C VAL A 13 5.12 8.37 -13.62
N LYS A 14 4.40 9.37 -13.15
CA LYS A 14 4.46 9.82 -11.75
C LYS A 14 3.16 9.49 -11.03
N GLU A 15 3.29 8.85 -9.88
CA GLU A 15 2.18 8.62 -8.96
C GLU A 15 2.38 9.44 -7.69
N VAL A 16 1.40 10.27 -7.36
CA VAL A 16 1.41 11.12 -6.17
C VAL A 16 0.38 10.59 -5.18
N HIS A 17 0.82 10.25 -3.98
CA HIS A 17 -0.04 9.73 -2.91
C HIS A 17 -0.19 10.74 -1.77
N PHE A 18 -1.42 10.85 -1.26
CA PHE A 18 -1.76 11.64 -0.07
C PHE A 18 -1.41 13.14 -0.21
N SER A 19 -1.55 13.70 -1.42
CA SER A 19 -1.58 15.15 -1.60
C SER A 19 -2.93 15.71 -1.17
N ASP A 20 -3.01 17.03 -0.97
CA ASP A 20 -4.31 17.65 -0.66
C ASP A 20 -5.21 17.71 -1.90
N GLN A 21 -4.65 18.00 -3.08
CA GLN A 21 -5.33 18.07 -4.38
C GLN A 21 -4.35 17.78 -5.53
N PRO A 22 -4.82 17.58 -6.78
CA PRO A 22 -3.97 17.49 -7.97
C PRO A 22 -3.18 18.78 -8.26
N PHE A 23 -2.03 18.66 -8.91
CA PHE A 23 -1.17 19.76 -9.35
C PHE A 23 -0.28 19.32 -10.51
N ASP A 24 0.28 20.27 -11.27
CA ASP A 24 1.16 19.94 -12.39
C ASP A 24 2.54 19.51 -11.94
N ILE A 25 3.11 18.50 -12.61
CA ILE A 25 4.49 18.06 -12.43
C ILE A 25 5.14 17.90 -13.79
N ASP A 26 6.29 18.55 -13.96
CA ASP A 26 7.09 18.44 -15.18
C ASP A 26 7.77 17.06 -15.32
N ASN A 27 8.22 16.75 -16.54
CA ASN A 27 9.01 15.56 -16.88
C ASN A 27 8.29 14.22 -16.63
N CYS A 28 6.99 14.15 -16.93
CA CYS A 28 6.27 12.88 -17.03
C CYS A 28 5.29 12.88 -18.20
N ASP A 29 5.07 11.71 -18.78
CA ASP A 29 4.08 11.48 -19.83
C ASP A 29 2.70 11.20 -19.25
N TYR A 30 2.64 10.70 -18.01
CA TYR A 30 1.40 10.40 -17.29
C TYR A 30 1.53 10.71 -15.80
N LEU A 31 0.51 11.37 -15.25
CA LEU A 31 0.43 11.76 -13.85
C LEU A 31 -0.83 11.19 -13.22
N ARG A 32 -0.68 10.53 -12.07
CA ARG A 32 -1.78 9.93 -11.33
C ARG A 32 -1.75 10.37 -9.87
N PHE A 33 -2.92 10.72 -9.35
CA PHE A 33 -3.09 11.09 -7.95
C PHE A 33 -3.90 10.01 -7.22
N HIS A 34 -3.38 9.58 -6.07
CA HIS A 34 -4.00 8.61 -5.19
C HIS A 34 -4.34 9.23 -3.83
N TYR A 35 -5.58 9.02 -3.39
CA TYR A 35 -6.06 9.41 -2.05
C TYR A 35 -5.88 10.90 -1.75
N CYS A 36 -6.25 11.78 -2.68
CA CYS A 36 -6.29 13.21 -2.42
C CYS A 36 -7.29 13.53 -1.31
N LYS A 37 -6.91 14.42 -0.38
CA LYS A 37 -7.79 14.80 0.74
C LYS A 37 -9.03 15.56 0.28
N LYS A 38 -8.89 16.37 -0.78
CA LYS A 38 -9.99 17.13 -1.37
C LYS A 38 -10.35 16.52 -2.70
N LYS A 39 -11.65 16.32 -2.92
CA LYS A 39 -12.19 16.03 -4.24
C LYS A 39 -12.14 17.33 -5.06
N VAL A 40 -11.47 17.29 -6.21
CA VAL A 40 -11.38 18.42 -7.14
C VAL A 40 -11.61 17.88 -8.55
N ASP A 41 -12.43 18.58 -9.33
CA ASP A 41 -12.59 18.31 -10.76
C ASP A 41 -11.54 19.17 -11.50
N ALA A 42 -10.39 18.56 -11.76
CA ALA A 42 -9.26 19.21 -12.44
C ALA A 42 -9.27 18.88 -13.94
N GLU A 43 -9.01 19.87 -14.78
CA GLU A 43 -8.89 19.68 -16.23
C GLU A 43 -7.80 18.64 -16.55
N GLY A 44 -8.07 17.74 -17.50
CA GLY A 44 -7.16 16.65 -17.85
C GLY A 44 -7.17 15.44 -16.89
N PHE A 45 -7.91 15.51 -15.78
CA PHE A 45 -8.03 14.41 -14.81
C PHE A 45 -9.43 13.81 -14.77
N THR A 46 -9.51 12.49 -14.66
CA THR A 46 -10.74 11.77 -14.31
C THR A 46 -10.71 11.41 -12.83
N CYS A 47 -11.58 12.02 -12.03
CA CYS A 47 -11.71 11.70 -10.61
C CYS A 47 -12.41 10.34 -10.42
N GLN A 48 -11.73 9.39 -9.77
CA GLN A 48 -12.30 8.09 -9.39
C GLN A 48 -12.56 8.03 -7.89
N LYS A 49 -13.74 7.55 -7.49
CA LYS A 49 -14.08 7.35 -6.09
C LYS A 49 -13.67 5.94 -5.66
N GLU A 50 -12.72 5.86 -4.75
CA GLU A 50 -12.31 4.62 -4.10
C GLU A 50 -12.68 4.66 -2.61
N LEU A 51 -12.94 3.49 -2.03
CA LEU A 51 -13.13 3.34 -0.59
C LEU A 51 -11.78 2.98 0.05
N THR A 52 -11.51 3.60 1.19
CA THR A 52 -10.34 3.28 2.01
C THR A 52 -10.78 2.94 3.43
N LEU A 53 -9.96 2.17 4.14
CA LEU A 53 -10.14 1.87 5.56
C LEU A 53 -9.11 2.66 6.34
N VAL A 54 -9.58 3.44 7.32
CA VAL A 54 -8.72 4.31 8.14
C VAL A 54 -8.85 3.89 9.60
N ILE A 55 -7.71 3.70 10.26
CA ILE A 55 -7.62 3.59 11.71
C ILE A 55 -7.04 4.92 12.20
N ASP A 56 -7.79 5.62 13.04
CA ASP A 56 -7.33 6.86 13.66
C ASP A 56 -6.40 6.55 14.84
N LEU A 57 -5.11 6.83 14.64
CA LEU A 57 -4.05 6.56 15.61
C LEU A 57 -3.88 7.68 16.64
N THR A 58 -4.73 8.72 16.62
CA THR A 58 -4.74 9.75 17.67
C THR A 58 -5.45 9.28 18.94
N GLN A 59 -6.24 8.21 18.84
CA GLN A 59 -6.90 7.54 19.95
C GLN A 59 -5.92 6.68 20.75
N ASP A 60 -6.24 6.45 22.02
CA ASP A 60 -5.48 5.51 22.83
C ASP A 60 -5.69 4.05 22.36
N LEU A 61 -4.72 3.19 22.66
CA LEU A 61 -4.70 1.81 22.19
C LEU A 61 -5.91 0.99 22.66
N ASP A 62 -6.40 1.22 23.88
CA ASP A 62 -7.56 0.50 24.40
C ASP A 62 -8.83 0.87 23.64
N THR A 63 -8.99 2.15 23.30
CA THR A 63 -10.10 2.63 22.48
C THR A 63 -10.03 2.04 21.06
N ILE A 64 -8.88 2.10 20.40
CA ILE A 64 -8.66 1.47 19.09
C ILE A 64 -9.01 -0.01 19.14
N TRP A 65 -8.51 -0.72 20.15
CA TRP A 65 -8.76 -2.14 20.34
C TRP A 65 -10.24 -2.45 20.56
N LYS A 66 -10.94 -1.69 21.40
CA LYS A 66 -12.37 -1.90 21.68
C LYS A 66 -13.25 -1.67 20.45
N ASN A 67 -12.85 -0.74 19.58
CA ASN A 67 -13.56 -0.40 18.34
C ASN A 67 -13.35 -1.43 17.22
N MET A 68 -12.34 -2.31 17.31
CA MET A 68 -12.17 -3.42 16.37
C MET A 68 -13.26 -4.50 16.56
N ASP A 69 -13.66 -5.11 15.44
CA ASP A 69 -14.63 -6.20 15.45
C ASP A 69 -14.22 -7.32 16.42
N ARG A 70 -15.16 -7.68 17.29
CA ARG A 70 -14.91 -8.61 18.39
C ARG A 70 -14.73 -10.04 17.88
N LYS A 71 -15.56 -10.46 16.92
CA LYS A 71 -15.71 -11.87 16.54
C LYS A 71 -14.64 -12.33 15.56
N GLN A 72 -14.20 -11.44 14.69
CA GLN A 72 -13.22 -11.70 13.64
C GLN A 72 -11.87 -11.10 14.02
N THR A 73 -11.77 -9.78 14.14
CA THR A 73 -10.47 -9.09 14.28
C THR A 73 -9.80 -9.38 15.62
N ARG A 74 -10.45 -9.03 16.74
CA ARG A 74 -9.86 -9.24 18.07
C ARG A 74 -9.64 -10.72 18.38
N TYR A 75 -10.58 -11.57 18.01
CA TYR A 75 -10.45 -13.02 18.17
C TYR A 75 -9.27 -13.57 17.35
N GLY A 76 -9.15 -13.16 16.09
CA GLY A 76 -8.07 -13.57 15.20
C GLY A 76 -6.70 -13.18 15.74
N ILE A 77 -6.55 -11.94 16.21
CA ILE A 77 -5.30 -11.45 16.82
C ILE A 77 -4.95 -12.26 18.07
N LYS A 78 -5.90 -12.47 18.99
CA LYS A 78 -5.68 -13.28 20.20
C LYS A 78 -5.37 -14.74 19.87
N ARG A 79 -6.00 -15.29 18.83
CA ARG A 79 -5.73 -16.65 18.36
C ARG A 79 -4.30 -16.75 17.83
N ALA A 80 -3.87 -15.83 16.96
CA ALA A 80 -2.51 -15.78 16.44
C ALA A 80 -1.47 -15.72 17.57
N GLN A 81 -1.72 -14.88 18.59
CA GLN A 81 -0.86 -14.80 19.78
C GLN A 81 -0.79 -16.13 20.54
N ARG A 82 -1.93 -16.80 20.76
CA ARG A 82 -1.98 -18.11 21.43
C ARG A 82 -1.30 -19.21 20.63
N GLU A 83 -1.37 -19.14 19.31
CA GLU A 83 -0.69 -20.06 18.39
C GLU A 83 0.82 -19.76 18.30
N GLY A 84 1.34 -18.76 19.02
CA GLY A 84 2.76 -18.47 19.09
C GLY A 84 3.27 -17.60 17.93
N ILE A 85 2.38 -16.96 17.17
CA ILE A 85 2.78 -16.01 16.12
C ILE A 85 3.37 -14.76 16.77
N LYS A 86 4.60 -14.42 16.37
CA LYS A 86 5.28 -13.16 16.75
C LYS A 86 5.41 -12.26 15.54
N VAL A 87 5.26 -10.95 15.77
CA VAL A 87 5.45 -9.92 14.74
C VAL A 87 6.66 -9.07 15.11
N HIS A 88 7.53 -8.82 14.14
CA HIS A 88 8.67 -7.94 14.28
C HIS A 88 8.81 -7.02 13.06
N ILE A 89 9.52 -5.90 13.23
CA ILE A 89 9.90 -5.03 12.13
C ILE A 89 11.11 -5.65 11.43
N SER A 90 11.08 -5.67 10.09
CA SER A 90 12.16 -6.19 9.26
C SER A 90 12.60 -5.18 8.22
N ASP A 91 13.84 -5.29 7.77
CA ASP A 91 14.42 -4.56 6.64
C ASP A 91 14.65 -5.46 5.40
N ASP A 92 14.24 -6.72 5.45
CA ASP A 92 14.34 -7.66 4.34
C ASP A 92 13.19 -7.49 3.32
N TYR A 93 13.21 -6.34 2.65
CA TYR A 93 12.28 -6.02 1.57
C TYR A 93 12.40 -6.95 0.36
N GLU A 94 13.55 -7.61 0.17
CA GLU A 94 13.74 -8.54 -0.95
C GLU A 94 13.00 -9.85 -0.70
N GLN A 95 13.15 -10.45 0.49
CA GLN A 95 12.40 -11.64 0.87
C GLN A 95 10.89 -11.37 0.83
N PHE A 96 10.45 -10.21 1.33
CA PHE A 96 9.06 -9.78 1.20
C PHE A 96 8.60 -9.72 -0.27
N PHE A 97 9.40 -9.12 -1.15
CA PHE A 97 9.06 -8.98 -2.57
C PHE A 97 8.94 -10.33 -3.27
N GLN A 98 9.82 -11.29 -2.96
CA GLN A 98 9.73 -12.66 -3.49
C GLN A 98 8.48 -13.38 -2.97
N MET A 99 8.17 -13.26 -1.67
CA MET A 99 6.94 -13.82 -1.09
C MET A 99 5.69 -13.23 -1.76
N TYR A 100 5.64 -11.90 -1.93
CA TYR A 100 4.55 -11.21 -2.61
C TYR A 100 4.37 -11.71 -4.05
N LYS A 101 5.45 -11.82 -4.82
CA LYS A 101 5.41 -12.35 -6.20
C LYS A 101 4.84 -13.76 -6.24
N SER A 102 5.27 -14.64 -5.35
CA SER A 102 4.76 -16.01 -5.24
C SER A 102 3.26 -16.03 -4.89
N PHE A 103 2.83 -15.19 -3.95
CA PHE A 103 1.44 -15.07 -3.55
C PHE A 103 0.52 -14.64 -4.70
N ILE A 104 0.87 -13.57 -5.42
CA ILE A 104 0.08 -13.05 -6.54
C ILE A 104 -0.04 -14.09 -7.67
N GLN A 105 1.06 -14.81 -7.96
CA GLN A 105 1.07 -15.90 -8.93
C GLN A 105 0.09 -17.01 -8.53
N LYS A 106 0.17 -17.49 -7.29
CA LYS A 106 -0.69 -18.56 -6.78
C LYS A 106 -2.17 -18.18 -6.78
N LYS A 107 -2.48 -16.89 -6.57
CA LYS A 107 -3.85 -16.38 -6.58
C LYS A 107 -4.41 -16.12 -7.97
N GLY A 108 -3.60 -16.23 -9.03
CA GLY A 108 -4.03 -15.92 -10.39
C GLY A 108 -4.39 -14.45 -10.59
N ILE A 109 -3.89 -13.56 -9.72
CA ILE A 109 -4.21 -12.12 -9.76
C ILE A 109 -3.35 -11.39 -10.81
N LYS A 110 -2.39 -12.08 -11.43
CA LYS A 110 -1.50 -11.49 -12.44
C LYS A 110 -2.30 -10.90 -13.60
N SER A 111 -2.23 -9.58 -13.71
CA SER A 111 -2.47 -8.84 -14.94
C SER A 111 -1.26 -9.01 -15.88
N PHE A 112 -1.50 -8.87 -17.19
CA PHE A 112 -0.43 -8.79 -18.20
C PHE A 112 0.63 -7.72 -17.85
N PHE A 113 0.22 -6.64 -17.18
CA PHE A 113 1.08 -5.55 -16.75
C PHE A 113 1.94 -5.92 -15.52
N ASP A 114 1.47 -6.79 -14.63
CA ASP A 114 2.27 -7.26 -13.48
C ASP A 114 3.48 -8.09 -13.92
N VAL A 115 3.36 -8.79 -15.05
CA VAL A 115 4.45 -9.57 -15.67
C VAL A 115 5.54 -8.65 -16.23
N LEU A 116 5.18 -7.43 -16.63
CA LEU A 116 6.09 -6.42 -17.16
C LEU A 116 6.64 -5.47 -16.07
N GLY A 117 6.38 -5.75 -14.79
CA GLY A 117 6.75 -4.86 -13.67
C GLY A 117 5.93 -3.57 -13.59
N VAL A 118 4.88 -3.46 -14.40
CA VAL A 118 4.00 -2.31 -14.50
C VAL A 118 2.94 -2.44 -13.41
N GLY A 119 3.25 -1.96 -12.21
CA GLY A 119 2.33 -1.95 -11.07
C GLY A 119 2.99 -2.30 -9.73
N SER A 120 4.13 -3.00 -9.75
CA SER A 120 4.87 -3.29 -8.52
C SER A 120 5.60 -2.05 -8.02
N ILE A 121 5.42 -1.70 -6.74
CA ILE A 121 6.25 -0.71 -6.06
C ILE A 121 7.68 -1.28 -6.00
N PRO A 122 8.72 -0.56 -6.45
CA PRO A 122 10.09 -1.03 -6.33
C PRO A 122 10.48 -1.25 -4.86
N ALA A 123 11.30 -2.27 -4.57
CA ALA A 123 11.75 -2.54 -3.20
C ALA A 123 12.43 -1.32 -2.56
N GLU A 124 13.14 -0.51 -3.35
CA GLU A 124 13.74 0.75 -2.89
C GLU A 124 12.69 1.77 -2.43
N SER A 125 11.58 1.91 -3.18
CA SER A 125 10.46 2.79 -2.78
C SER A 125 9.79 2.29 -1.51
N MET A 126 9.61 0.97 -1.36
CA MET A 126 9.11 0.38 -0.11
C MET A 126 10.07 0.65 1.05
N ARG A 127 11.38 0.50 0.85
CA ARG A 127 12.39 0.78 1.88
C ARG A 127 12.42 2.25 2.29
N LYS A 128 12.23 3.17 1.33
CA LYS A 128 12.26 4.61 1.57
C LYS A 128 11.03 5.13 2.31
N HIS A 129 9.85 4.56 2.04
CA HIS A 129 8.57 5.12 2.49
C HIS A 129 7.75 4.18 3.39
N GLY A 130 8.08 2.89 3.43
CA GLY A 130 7.34 1.86 4.14
C GLY A 130 7.98 1.42 5.44
N THR A 131 7.20 0.71 6.24
CA THR A 131 7.67 -0.06 7.39
C THR A 131 7.21 -1.49 7.17
N LEU A 132 8.15 -2.41 7.07
CA LEU A 132 7.86 -3.83 6.86
C LEU A 132 7.71 -4.53 8.21
N PHE A 133 6.58 -5.22 8.38
CA PHE A 133 6.31 -6.11 9.50
C PHE A 133 6.26 -7.55 8.98
N ILE A 134 6.97 -8.47 9.64
CA ILE A 134 6.95 -9.90 9.32
C ILE A 134 6.35 -10.65 10.52
N ALA A 135 5.53 -11.66 10.21
CA ALA A 135 4.94 -12.54 11.20
C ALA A 135 5.53 -13.95 11.07
N GLU A 136 6.04 -14.49 12.17
CA GLU A 136 6.67 -15.80 12.22
C GLU A 136 5.99 -16.67 13.28
N LEU A 137 5.85 -17.95 12.96
CA LEU A 137 5.44 -18.97 13.91
C LEU A 137 6.71 -19.47 14.63
N ASN A 138 6.74 -19.39 15.97
CA ASN A 138 7.81 -20.04 16.75
C ASN A 138 7.66 -21.55 16.73
#